data_AF-A0A022MKR1-F1
#
_entry.id   AF-A0A022MKR1-F1
#
_cell.length_a   1.000
_cell.length_b   1.000
_cell.length_c   1.000
_cell.angle_alpha   90.00
_cell.angle_beta   90.00
_cell.angle_gamma   90.00
#
_symmetry.space_group_name_H-M   'P 1'
#
loop_
_entity.id
_entity.type
_entity.pdbx_description
1 polymer ?
#
loop_
_entity_poly.entity_id
_entity_poly.type
_entity_poly.pdbx_seq_one_letter_code
_entity_poly.pdbx_strand_id
1 'polypeptide(L)'
;SGPPDSPTWTGAPFDIHLDHAQAGPPLNAYAQGFLAKLRSHATDTLGSDDLAALDALLDEDQPYSVARRDDLTVRTTRTTWIARRP
;
A
#
# COMPACT_ATOMS: atom_id res chain seq x y z
N SER A 1 -14.07 -13.32 45.76
CA SER A 1 -13.43 -12.47 44.73
C SER A 1 -13.54 -13.16 43.39
N GLY A 2 -14.41 -12.67 42.50
CA GLY A 2 -14.49 -13.16 41.11
C GLY A 2 -13.35 -12.57 40.27
N PRO A 3 -13.00 -13.16 39.11
CA PRO A 3 -11.96 -12.61 38.25
C PRO A 3 -12.35 -11.21 37.75
N PRO A 4 -11.38 -10.31 37.50
CA PRO A 4 -11.67 -9.01 36.92
C PRO A 4 -12.29 -9.19 35.53
N ASP A 5 -13.33 -8.40 35.24
CA ASP A 5 -13.98 -8.38 33.93
C ASP A 5 -12.94 -8.17 32.83
N SER A 6 -12.79 -9.18 31.97
CA SER A 6 -11.84 -9.13 30.86
C SER A 6 -12.40 -8.23 29.75
N PRO A 7 -11.59 -7.34 29.15
CA PRO A 7 -12.06 -6.50 28.07
C PRO A 7 -12.47 -7.35 26.87
N THR A 8 -13.64 -7.04 26.31
CA THR A 8 -14.08 -7.61 25.04
C THR A 8 -13.45 -6.79 23.91
N TRP A 9 -12.73 -7.46 23.02
CA TRP A 9 -12.13 -6.86 21.83
C TRP A 9 -13.04 -7.09 20.62
N THR A 10 -13.42 -6.01 19.94
CA THR A 10 -14.17 -6.09 18.68
C THR A 10 -13.29 -5.55 17.55
N GLY A 11 -13.13 -6.35 16.50
CA GLY A 11 -12.47 -5.93 15.26
C GLY A 11 -13.46 -5.21 14.35
N ALA A 12 -13.06 -4.06 13.80
CA ALA A 12 -13.84 -3.34 12.79
C ALA A 12 -12.92 -3.03 11.59
N PRO A 13 -13.34 -3.34 10.35
CA PRO A 13 -12.61 -2.92 9.17
C PRO A 13 -12.72 -1.40 9.01
N PHE A 14 -11.66 -0.79 8.51
CA PHE A 14 -11.66 0.59 8.04
C PHE A 14 -10.86 0.68 6.75
N ASP A 15 -11.38 1.46 5.82
CA ASP A 15 -10.76 1.68 4.53
C ASP A 15 -9.84 2.91 4.58
N ILE A 16 -8.68 2.75 3.96
CA ILE A 16 -7.75 3.82 3.66
C ILE A 16 -7.79 4.01 2.15
N HIS A 17 -8.07 5.25 1.75
CA HIS A 17 -8.05 5.69 0.37
C HIS A 17 -7.26 7.00 0.34
N LEU A 18 -6.11 6.98 -0.34
CA LEU A 18 -5.22 8.12 -0.47
C LEU A 18 -4.96 8.37 -1.95
N ASP A 19 -5.31 9.55 -2.43
CA ASP A 19 -4.88 10.06 -3.73
C ASP A 19 -3.73 11.07 -3.57
N HIS A 20 -3.20 11.54 -4.70
CA HIS A 20 -2.09 12.50 -4.71
C HIS A 20 -2.49 13.85 -4.09
N ALA A 21 -3.77 14.26 -4.17
CA ALA A 21 -4.22 15.51 -3.55
C ALA A 21 -4.19 15.44 -2.02
N GLN A 22 -4.40 14.25 -1.45
CA GLN A 22 -4.36 14.01 0.00
C GLN A 22 -2.94 13.73 0.52
N ALA A 23 -2.13 12.98 -0.22
CA ALA A 23 -0.86 12.44 0.27
C ALA A 23 0.38 13.09 -0.35
N GLY A 24 0.28 13.69 -1.54
CA GLY A 24 1.39 14.32 -2.25
C GLY A 24 2.56 13.38 -2.57
N PRO A 25 3.80 13.88 -2.63
CA PRO A 25 4.99 13.11 -3.01
C PRO A 25 5.25 11.80 -2.23
N PRO A 26 4.90 11.69 -0.93
CA PRO A 26 4.94 10.40 -0.22
C PRO A 26 4.18 9.26 -0.90
N LEU A 27 3.11 9.54 -1.66
CA LEU A 27 2.35 8.52 -2.39
C LEU A 27 3.20 7.89 -3.50
N ASN A 28 3.97 8.71 -4.22
CA ASN A 28 4.89 8.28 -5.27
C ASN A 28 6.02 7.44 -4.69
N ALA A 29 6.61 7.87 -3.57
CA ALA A 29 7.65 7.10 -2.88
C ALA A 29 7.13 5.73 -2.41
N TYR A 30 5.89 5.67 -1.92
CA TYR A 30 5.23 4.41 -1.56
C TYR A 30 5.03 3.51 -2.79
N ALA A 31 4.53 4.05 -3.89
CA ALA A 31 4.33 3.31 -5.13
C ALA A 31 5.65 2.76 -5.69
N GLN A 32 6.70 3.59 -5.71
CA GLN A 32 8.06 3.22 -6.14
C GLN A 32 8.59 2.04 -5.31
N GLY A 33 8.55 2.14 -3.98
CA GLY A 33 9.03 1.07 -3.10
C GLY A 33 8.22 -0.22 -3.22
N PHE A 34 6.89 -0.12 -3.35
CA PHE A 34 6.03 -1.28 -3.51
C PHE A 34 6.28 -2.00 -4.84
N LEU A 35 6.35 -1.27 -5.96
CA LEU A 35 6.59 -1.85 -7.28
C LEU A 35 8.01 -2.39 -7.41
N ALA A 36 9.02 -1.75 -6.81
CA ALA A 36 10.39 -2.28 -6.78
C ALA A 36 10.45 -3.63 -6.06
N LYS A 37 9.69 -3.76 -4.96
CA LYS A 37 9.54 -5.03 -4.25
C LYS A 37 8.79 -6.07 -5.09
N LEU A 38 7.70 -5.69 -5.76
CA LEU A 38 7.00 -6.60 -6.67
C LEU A 38 7.92 -7.11 -7.77
N ARG A 39 8.68 -6.21 -8.40
CA ARG A 39 9.64 -6.51 -9.47
C ARG A 39 10.71 -7.50 -9.05
N SER A 40 11.22 -7.42 -7.81
CA SER A 40 12.24 -8.34 -7.31
C SER A 40 11.72 -9.76 -7.08
N HIS A 41 10.42 -9.92 -6.82
CA HIS A 41 9.77 -11.22 -6.63
C HIS A 41 9.15 -11.80 -7.89
N ALA A 42 8.95 -10.98 -8.93
CA ALA A 42 8.20 -11.35 -10.12
C ALA A 42 9.03 -11.98 -11.24
N THR A 43 10.36 -11.99 -11.13
CA THR A 43 11.29 -12.42 -12.21
C THR A 43 10.96 -13.80 -12.78
N ASP A 44 10.58 -14.75 -11.93
CA ASP A 44 10.28 -16.13 -12.36
C ASP A 44 8.80 -16.36 -12.71
N THR A 45 7.95 -15.33 -12.54
CA THR A 45 6.49 -15.42 -12.69
C THR A 45 5.96 -14.64 -13.88
N LEU A 46 6.61 -13.51 -14.23
CA LEU A 46 6.19 -12.63 -15.31
C LEU A 46 7.03 -12.85 -16.57
N GLY A 47 6.42 -12.56 -17.72
CA GLY A 47 7.13 -12.54 -19.00
C GLY A 47 8.08 -11.35 -19.11
N SER A 48 8.98 -11.38 -20.11
CA SER A 48 9.94 -10.31 -20.36
C SER A 48 9.29 -8.95 -20.58
N ASP A 49 8.15 -8.92 -21.27
CA ASP A 49 7.47 -7.68 -21.64
C ASP A 49 6.84 -7.01 -20.41
N ASP A 50 6.26 -7.81 -19.52
CA ASP A 50 5.71 -7.32 -18.24
C ASP A 50 6.83 -6.82 -17.33
N LEU A 51 7.96 -7.54 -17.27
CA LEU A 51 9.13 -7.10 -16.50
C LEU A 51 9.69 -5.78 -17.06
N ALA A 52 9.77 -5.64 -18.38
CA ALA A 52 10.20 -4.40 -19.04
C ALA A 52 9.23 -3.24 -18.77
N ALA A 53 7.93 -3.51 -18.73
CA ALA A 53 6.92 -2.52 -18.36
C ALA A 53 7.09 -2.08 -16.89
N LEU A 54 7.33 -3.01 -15.96
CA LEU A 54 7.65 -2.67 -14.56
C LEU A 54 8.95 -1.86 -14.47
N ASP A 55 9.99 -2.23 -15.23
CA ASP A 55 11.26 -1.51 -15.23
C ASP A 55 11.08 -0.06 -15.75
N ALA A 56 10.28 0.14 -16.80
CA ALA A 56 9.95 1.48 -17.30
C ALA A 56 9.13 2.32 -16.32
N LEU A 57 8.28 1.70 -15.49
CA LEU A 57 7.54 2.39 -14.43
C LEU A 57 8.43 2.78 -13.25
N LEU A 58 9.52 2.03 -13.00
CA LEU A 58 10.44 2.25 -11.88
C LEU A 58 11.61 3.16 -12.23
N ASP A 59 11.95 3.30 -13.50
CA ASP A 59 13.00 4.22 -13.97
C ASP A 59 12.54 5.67 -13.77
N GLU A 60 13.25 6.43 -12.93
CA GLU A 60 12.92 7.83 -12.60
C GLU A 60 13.11 8.80 -13.77
N ASP A 61 13.94 8.42 -14.75
CA ASP A 61 14.20 9.22 -15.95
C ASP A 61 13.15 9.00 -17.04
N GLN A 62 12.31 7.96 -16.92
CA GLN A 62 11.28 7.67 -17.90
C GLN A 62 10.04 8.55 -17.75
N PRO A 63 9.37 8.91 -18.87
CA PRO A 63 8.14 9.71 -18.83
C PRO A 63 7.02 9.07 -18.01
N TYR A 64 6.99 7.74 -17.97
CA TYR A 64 5.95 6.96 -17.31
C TYR A 64 6.31 6.56 -15.87
N SER A 65 7.42 7.07 -15.34
CA SER A 65 7.86 6.79 -13.99
C SER A 65 6.77 7.05 -12.96
N VAL A 66 6.55 6.13 -12.03
CA VAL A 66 5.62 6.34 -10.92
C VAL A 66 6.09 7.46 -9.99
N ALA A 67 7.39 7.80 -10.00
CA ALA A 67 7.92 8.94 -9.28
C ALA A 67 7.35 10.29 -9.76
N ARG A 68 6.81 10.34 -11.00
CA ARG A 68 6.34 11.57 -11.66
C ARG A 68 4.83 11.65 -11.84
N ARG A 69 4.09 10.60 -11.47
CA ARG A 69 2.64 10.50 -11.65
C ARG A 69 1.86 11.23 -10.55
N ASP A 70 0.87 12.01 -10.95
CA ASP A 70 -0.08 12.69 -10.06
C ASP A 70 -1.45 12.00 -10.02
N ASP A 71 -1.66 10.99 -10.87
CA ASP A 71 -2.89 10.19 -10.98
C ASP A 71 -2.90 8.94 -10.07
N LEU A 72 -1.95 8.85 -9.13
CA LEU A 72 -1.82 7.71 -8.23
C LEU A 72 -2.92 7.70 -7.16
N THR A 73 -3.34 6.49 -6.82
CA THR A 73 -4.28 6.24 -5.73
C THR A 73 -3.91 4.94 -5.02
N VAL A 74 -3.80 4.98 -3.69
CA VAL A 74 -3.58 3.82 -2.83
C VAL A 74 -4.84 3.50 -2.06
N ARG A 75 -5.22 2.22 -2.08
CA ARG A 75 -6.39 1.69 -1.38
C ARG A 75 -5.98 0.49 -0.55
N THR A 76 -6.33 0.49 0.73
CA THR A 76 -6.12 -0.66 1.60
C THR A 76 -7.18 -0.72 2.68
N THR A 77 -7.61 -1.92 3.05
CA THR A 77 -8.51 -2.13 4.19
C THR A 77 -7.67 -2.65 5.36
N ARG A 78 -7.85 -2.03 6.52
CA ARG A 78 -7.20 -2.41 7.78
C ARG A 78 -8.25 -2.77 8.82
N THR A 79 -7.89 -3.61 9.77
CA THR A 79 -8.76 -3.90 10.92
C THR A 79 -8.24 -3.13 12.12
N THR A 80 -9.11 -2.32 12.73
CA THR A 80 -8.84 -1.71 14.03
C THR A 80 -9.50 -2.55 15.12
N TRP A 81 -8.84 -2.64 16.28
CA TRP A 81 -9.33 -3.39 17.43
C TRP A 81 -9.73 -2.41 18.52
N ILE A 82 -11.00 -2.42 18.90
CA ILE A 82 -11.54 -1.58 19.96
C ILE A 82 -11.73 -2.44 21.20
N ALA A 83 -11.01 -2.13 22.28
CA ALA A 83 -11.35 -2.64 23.60
C ALA A 83 -12.46 -1.78 24.19
N ARG A 84 -13.55 -2.41 24.63
CA ARG A 84 -14.47 -1.81 25.60
C ARG A 84 -14.28 -2.51 26.93
N ARG A 85 -14.09 -1.71 27.98
CA ARG A 85 -14.27 -2.17 29.36
C ARG A 85 -15.76 -2.03 29.70
N PRO A 86 -16.38 -3.00 30.40
CA PRO A 86 -17.75 -2.86 30.85
C PRO A 86 -17.94 -1.65 31.77
#